data_AF-A0A3N5VXM1-F1
#
_entry.id   AF-A0A3N5VXM1-F1
#
_cell.length_a   1.000
_cell.length_b   1.000
_cell.length_c   1.000
_cell.angle_alpha   90.00
_cell.angle_beta   90.00
_cell.angle_gamma   90.00
#
_symmetry.space_group_name_H-M   'P 1'
#
loop_
_entity.id
_entity.type
_entity.pdbx_description
1 polymer ?
#
loop_
_entity_poly.entity_id
_entity_poly.type
_entity_poly.pdbx_seq_one_letter_code
_entity_poly.pdbx_strand_id
1 'polypeptide(L)'
;MGAEEKSGYLSPPVSGGCARVGPPKETCRSESPAQENRRTGFFAGGDGAENMNIVFFQAAFFLYFIGAGVSLAHLVTLRPWLSRIGRGFLAGGMALHSLAILWRIFESGRTPLTNLHEALSFFAWATIGIYFLLHFKFRLEVLGAFVSPVAVVLMVLASLFPKEIVPVEPVLNSFWLPVHATLAIIGNAMFALAFAAGVMYLLQERQIKSKKIG
;
A
#
# COMPACT_ATOMS: atom_id res chain seq x y z
N MET A 1 -75.75 -7.28 26.52
CA MET A 1 -75.62 -7.21 25.06
C MET A 1 -74.34 -6.45 24.73
N GLY A 2 -73.64 -6.89 23.67
CA GLY A 2 -72.23 -6.56 23.39
C GLY A 2 -71.25 -7.42 24.20
N ALA A 3 -70.06 -7.81 23.75
CA ALA A 3 -69.34 -7.83 22.45
C ALA A 3 -67.94 -8.44 22.81
N GLU A 4 -67.42 -9.43 22.06
CA GLU A 4 -66.16 -9.36 21.25
C GLU A 4 -64.86 -8.94 22.00
N GLU A 5 -63.65 -9.49 21.79
CA GLU A 5 -63.08 -10.35 20.71
C GLU A 5 -61.78 -11.09 21.17
N LYS A 6 -61.51 -12.28 20.58
CA LYS A 6 -60.24 -13.06 20.42
C LYS A 6 -59.05 -12.94 21.41
N SER A 7 -58.66 -14.11 21.94
CA SER A 7 -57.26 -14.58 21.90
C SER A 7 -57.22 -16.12 21.90
N GLY A 8 -56.50 -16.73 20.96
CA GLY A 8 -56.50 -18.19 20.75
C GLY A 8 -55.10 -18.73 20.49
N TYR A 9 -54.45 -19.24 21.53
CA TYR A 9 -53.23 -20.06 21.41
C TYR A 9 -53.61 -21.50 21.06
N LEU A 10 -53.06 -22.05 19.98
CA LEU A 10 -53.16 -23.49 19.67
C LEU A 10 -51.86 -24.02 19.03
N SER A 11 -51.22 -24.97 19.71
CA SER A 11 -50.14 -25.87 19.22
C SER A 11 -50.76 -27.22 18.78
N PRO A 12 -50.01 -28.28 18.38
CA PRO A 12 -48.59 -28.43 18.06
C PRO A 12 -48.41 -28.76 16.54
N PRO A 13 -48.00 -29.94 15.97
CA PRO A 13 -47.46 -31.22 16.48
C PRO A 13 -45.91 -31.34 16.30
N VAL A 14 -45.37 -32.56 16.16
CA VAL A 14 -43.92 -32.90 16.06
C VAL A 14 -43.68 -34.07 15.09
N SER A 15 -42.55 -34.06 14.36
CA SER A 15 -41.90 -35.21 13.70
C SER A 15 -40.46 -34.78 13.40
N GLY A 16 -39.39 -35.24 14.05
CA GLY A 16 -38.85 -36.60 14.19
C GLY A 16 -37.37 -36.52 13.73
N GLY A 17 -36.38 -37.27 14.21
CA GLY A 17 -36.26 -38.21 15.32
C GLY A 17 -34.82 -38.70 15.38
N CYS A 18 -34.07 -38.42 16.46
CA CYS A 18 -32.63 -38.70 16.54
C CYS A 18 -32.34 -39.89 17.45
N ALA A 19 -32.30 -41.10 16.88
CA ALA A 19 -31.92 -42.32 17.57
C ALA A 19 -30.38 -42.45 17.68
N ARG A 20 -29.89 -42.88 18.85
CA ARG A 20 -28.45 -42.93 19.19
C ARG A 20 -27.97 -44.39 19.26
N VAL A 21 -27.15 -44.85 18.31
CA VAL A 21 -26.60 -46.23 18.26
C VAL A 21 -25.18 -46.26 17.69
N GLY A 22 -24.23 -46.90 18.38
CA GLY A 22 -23.00 -47.49 17.80
C GLY A 22 -21.75 -46.59 17.63
N PRO A 23 -20.53 -47.08 17.95
CA PRO A 23 -19.24 -46.41 17.68
C PRO A 23 -18.43 -47.13 16.57
N PRO A 24 -17.18 -46.71 16.28
CA PRO A 24 -16.63 -45.36 16.10
C PRO A 24 -16.23 -45.15 14.61
N LYS A 25 -15.75 -43.95 14.23
CA LYS A 25 -14.63 -43.71 13.26
C LYS A 25 -14.34 -42.21 13.13
N GLU A 26 -13.16 -41.93 12.62
CA GLU A 26 -12.47 -40.63 12.52
C GLU A 26 -13.24 -39.55 11.72
N THR A 27 -12.87 -38.30 11.97
CA THR A 27 -12.99 -37.16 11.03
C THR A 27 -14.36 -36.88 10.38
N CYS A 28 -15.17 -36.04 11.04
CA CYS A 28 -16.08 -35.13 10.34
C CYS A 28 -15.45 -33.74 10.24
N ARG A 29 -14.43 -33.63 9.38
CA ARG A 29 -13.92 -32.34 8.92
C ARG A 29 -14.84 -31.88 7.80
N SER A 30 -15.67 -30.87 8.06
CA SER A 30 -16.51 -30.25 7.03
C SER A 30 -15.65 -29.37 6.11
N GLU A 31 -14.91 -29.99 5.20
CA GLU A 31 -14.24 -29.30 4.09
C GLU A 31 -15.31 -28.76 3.14
N SER A 32 -15.67 -27.50 3.34
CA SER A 32 -16.59 -26.76 2.47
C SER A 32 -15.94 -26.55 1.10
N PRO A 33 -16.54 -27.04 -0.01
CA PRO A 33 -15.94 -27.01 -1.35
C PRO A 33 -16.07 -25.63 -2.01
N ALA A 34 -15.59 -24.58 -1.34
CA ALA A 34 -15.66 -23.18 -1.76
C ALA A 34 -14.31 -22.43 -1.67
N GLN A 35 -13.20 -23.16 -1.43
CA GLN A 35 -11.84 -22.61 -1.25
C GLN A 35 -10.84 -22.99 -2.36
N GLU A 36 -11.24 -23.78 -3.36
CA GLU A 36 -10.37 -24.17 -4.48
C GLU A 36 -10.12 -22.99 -5.45
N ASN A 37 -11.17 -22.21 -5.76
CA ASN A 37 -11.15 -21.18 -6.81
C ASN A 37 -10.69 -19.79 -6.32
N ARG A 38 -9.61 -19.72 -5.52
CA ARG A 38 -8.98 -18.45 -5.10
C ARG A 38 -7.47 -18.40 -5.33
N ARG A 39 -6.94 -19.22 -6.25
CA ARG A 39 -5.52 -19.22 -6.66
C ARG A 39 -5.25 -18.69 -8.07
N THR A 40 -6.28 -18.38 -8.86
CA THR A 40 -6.15 -17.90 -10.25
C THR A 40 -6.77 -16.51 -10.40
N GLY A 41 -6.16 -15.53 -9.71
CA GLY A 41 -6.55 -14.11 -9.75
C GLY A 41 -5.36 -13.14 -9.83
N PHE A 42 -4.18 -13.61 -10.23
CA PHE A 42 -2.99 -12.74 -10.44
C PHE A 42 -3.02 -12.02 -11.80
N PHE A 43 -3.78 -12.57 -12.76
CA PHE A 43 -4.07 -11.97 -14.06
C PHE A 43 -5.51 -12.32 -14.49
N ALA A 44 -6.50 -11.60 -13.95
CA ALA A 44 -7.88 -11.68 -14.43
C ALA A 44 -8.49 -10.27 -14.35
N GLY A 45 -8.78 -9.67 -15.50
CA GLY A 45 -9.29 -8.31 -15.61
C GLY A 45 -10.81 -8.24 -15.42
N GLY A 46 -11.24 -7.19 -14.72
CA GLY A 46 -12.61 -6.81 -14.42
C GLY A 46 -12.52 -5.83 -13.24
N ASP A 47 -12.88 -4.55 -13.34
CA ASP A 47 -13.74 -3.87 -14.32
C ASP A 47 -13.04 -2.64 -14.92
N GLY A 48 -13.55 -2.08 -16.02
CA GLY A 48 -12.84 -1.04 -16.80
C GLY A 48 -12.23 0.13 -16.00
N ALA A 49 -12.89 0.57 -14.92
CA ALA A 49 -12.42 1.63 -14.03
C ALA A 49 -11.50 1.13 -12.89
N GLU A 50 -11.91 0.08 -12.15
CA GLU A 50 -11.09 -0.58 -11.11
C GLU A 50 -9.71 -0.99 -11.66
N ASN A 51 -9.69 -1.57 -12.86
CA ASN A 51 -8.48 -1.96 -13.57
C ASN A 51 -7.53 -0.77 -13.81
N MET A 52 -8.04 0.44 -14.10
CA MET A 52 -7.21 1.61 -14.42
C MET A 52 -6.36 2.04 -13.22
N ASN A 53 -6.94 2.13 -12.02
CA ASN A 53 -6.19 2.45 -10.80
C ASN A 53 -5.08 1.44 -10.53
N ILE A 54 -5.42 0.15 -10.62
CA ILE A 54 -4.50 -0.97 -10.38
C ILE A 54 -3.36 -0.92 -11.40
N VAL A 55 -3.66 -0.69 -12.68
CA VAL A 55 -2.66 -0.55 -13.75
C VAL A 55 -1.77 0.68 -13.53
N PHE A 56 -2.31 1.84 -13.15
CA PHE A 56 -1.48 3.02 -12.86
C PHE A 56 -0.56 2.81 -11.65
N PHE A 57 -1.07 2.21 -10.57
CA PHE A 57 -0.28 1.86 -9.40
C PHE A 57 0.82 0.83 -9.73
N GLN A 58 0.49 -0.20 -10.49
CA GLN A 58 1.43 -1.25 -10.89
C GLN A 58 2.49 -0.73 -11.87
N ALA A 59 2.12 0.14 -12.82
CA ALA A 59 3.07 0.82 -13.70
C ALA A 59 4.01 1.74 -12.91
N ALA A 60 3.49 2.51 -11.95
CA ALA A 60 4.30 3.32 -11.04
C ALA A 60 5.26 2.47 -10.19
N PHE A 61 4.80 1.32 -9.68
CA PHE A 61 5.64 0.36 -8.96
C PHE A 61 6.81 -0.14 -9.81
N PHE A 62 6.55 -0.59 -11.06
CA PHE A 62 7.63 -1.05 -11.94
C PHE A 62 8.60 0.07 -12.33
N LEU A 63 8.11 1.29 -12.58
CA LEU A 63 8.98 2.45 -12.83
C LEU A 63 9.85 2.80 -11.62
N TYR A 64 9.30 2.74 -10.40
CA TYR A 64 10.09 2.90 -9.17
C TYR A 64 11.10 1.77 -8.96
N PHE A 65 10.74 0.52 -9.27
CA PHE A 65 11.65 -0.63 -9.17
C PHE A 65 12.84 -0.48 -10.13
N ILE A 66 12.57 -0.14 -11.40
CA ILE A 66 13.59 0.14 -12.42
C ILE A 66 14.43 1.36 -12.00
N GLY A 67 13.79 2.45 -11.59
CA GLY A 67 14.45 3.67 -11.12
C GLY A 67 15.34 3.42 -9.90
N ALA A 68 14.92 2.54 -8.98
CA ALA A 68 15.72 2.12 -7.84
C ALA A 68 16.92 1.25 -8.25
N GLY A 69 16.71 0.28 -9.15
CA GLY A 69 17.80 -0.54 -9.70
C GLY A 69 18.87 0.32 -10.40
N VAL A 70 18.46 1.28 -11.22
CA VAL A 70 19.39 2.22 -11.89
C VAL A 70 20.07 3.16 -10.88
N SER A 71 19.36 3.64 -9.86
CA SER A 71 19.93 4.51 -8.83
C SER A 71 20.91 3.77 -7.91
N LEU A 72 20.67 2.50 -7.62
CA LEU A 72 21.60 1.64 -6.88
C LEU A 72 22.83 1.28 -7.74
N ALA A 73 22.62 0.98 -9.03
CA ALA A 73 23.72 0.81 -9.98
C ALA A 73 24.55 2.10 -10.14
N HIS A 74 23.94 3.29 -10.04
CA HIS A 74 24.66 4.57 -9.99
C HIS A 74 25.60 4.65 -8.78
N LEU A 75 25.16 4.18 -7.60
CA LEU A 75 25.98 4.17 -6.38
C LEU A 75 27.23 3.27 -6.53
N VAL A 76 27.09 2.12 -7.20
CA VAL A 76 28.20 1.19 -7.44
C VAL A 76 29.13 1.65 -8.58
N THR A 77 28.57 2.16 -9.67
CA THR A 77 29.34 2.47 -10.90
C THR A 77 29.85 3.92 -10.96
N LEU A 78 29.29 4.83 -10.14
CA LEU A 78 29.59 6.27 -10.07
C LEU A 78 29.53 7.01 -11.44
N ARG A 79 28.75 6.47 -12.39
CA ARG A 79 28.64 7.01 -13.77
C ARG A 79 27.52 8.06 -13.88
N PRO A 80 27.82 9.34 -14.20
CA PRO A 80 26.86 10.44 -14.12
C PRO A 80 25.74 10.43 -15.19
N TRP A 81 25.70 9.42 -16.06
CA TRP A 81 24.55 9.20 -16.97
C TRP A 81 23.49 8.30 -16.32
N LEU A 82 23.86 7.37 -15.43
CA LEU A 82 22.91 6.54 -14.68
C LEU A 82 22.06 7.40 -13.73
N SER A 83 22.64 8.42 -13.09
CA SER A 83 21.89 9.30 -12.18
C SER A 83 20.74 10.02 -12.89
N ARG A 84 20.96 10.47 -14.14
CA ARG A 84 19.93 11.11 -14.97
C ARG A 84 18.82 10.14 -15.35
N ILE A 85 19.17 8.92 -15.76
CA ILE A 85 18.19 7.90 -16.15
C ILE A 85 17.38 7.42 -14.95
N GLY A 86 18.03 7.13 -13.82
CA GLY A 86 17.35 6.77 -12.56
C GLY A 86 16.36 7.84 -12.12
N ARG A 87 16.77 9.12 -12.13
CA ARG A 87 15.86 10.26 -11.89
C ARG A 87 14.71 10.33 -12.89
N GLY A 88 14.95 10.08 -14.18
CA GLY A 88 13.92 10.05 -15.21
C GLY A 88 12.84 8.99 -14.93
N PHE A 89 13.25 7.77 -14.58
CA PHE A 89 12.33 6.70 -14.18
C PHE A 89 11.57 7.03 -12.88
N LEU A 90 12.24 7.58 -11.87
CA LEU A 90 11.59 8.01 -10.62
C LEU A 90 10.58 9.16 -10.86
N ALA A 91 10.89 10.10 -11.75
CA ALA A 91 9.98 11.20 -12.10
C ALA A 91 8.75 10.69 -12.88
N GLY A 92 8.94 9.79 -13.85
CA GLY A 92 7.84 9.15 -14.58
C GLY A 92 6.97 8.29 -13.66
N GLY A 93 7.58 7.52 -12.76
CA GLY A 93 6.87 6.77 -11.73
C GLY A 93 6.06 7.68 -10.80
N MET A 94 6.61 8.83 -10.39
CA MET A 94 5.91 9.80 -9.54
C MET A 94 4.74 10.45 -10.27
N ALA A 95 4.86 10.72 -11.57
CA ALA A 95 3.75 11.23 -12.39
C ALA A 95 2.58 10.22 -12.47
N LEU A 96 2.86 8.95 -12.79
CA LEU A 96 1.82 7.91 -12.79
C LEU A 96 1.23 7.63 -11.41
N HIS A 97 2.05 7.66 -10.35
CA HIS A 97 1.58 7.49 -8.98
C HIS A 97 0.66 8.65 -8.55
N SER A 98 0.98 9.88 -8.96
CA SER A 98 0.11 11.05 -8.73
C SER A 98 -1.24 10.88 -9.44
N LEU A 99 -1.23 10.38 -10.69
CA LEU A 99 -2.45 10.08 -11.43
C LEU A 99 -3.28 8.97 -10.76
N ALA A 100 -2.65 7.90 -10.26
CA ALA A 100 -3.32 6.84 -9.51
C ALA A 100 -3.98 7.35 -8.22
N ILE A 101 -3.30 8.24 -7.48
CA ILE A 101 -3.86 8.85 -6.25
C ILE A 101 -5.03 9.77 -6.60
N LEU A 102 -4.91 10.61 -7.64
CA LEU A 102 -5.99 11.51 -8.08
C LEU A 102 -7.21 10.73 -8.54
N TRP A 103 -7.03 9.69 -9.36
CA TRP A 103 -8.14 8.87 -9.85
C TRP A 103 -8.90 8.19 -8.70
N ARG A 104 -8.17 7.66 -7.72
CA ARG A 104 -8.76 7.09 -6.49
C ARG A 104 -9.53 8.12 -5.64
N ILE A 105 -9.12 9.38 -5.64
CA ILE A 105 -9.86 10.48 -4.98
C ILE A 105 -11.19 10.73 -5.70
N PHE A 106 -11.18 10.77 -7.04
CA PHE A 106 -12.41 10.96 -7.83
C PHE A 106 -13.42 9.83 -7.64
N GLU A 107 -12.98 8.58 -7.57
CA GLU A 107 -13.86 7.43 -7.37
C GLU A 107 -14.39 7.29 -5.93
N SER A 108 -13.53 7.50 -4.93
CA SER A 108 -13.91 7.30 -3.53
C SER A 108 -14.60 8.52 -2.90
N GLY A 109 -14.48 9.70 -3.49
CA GLY A 109 -15.03 10.96 -2.97
C GLY A 109 -14.42 11.41 -1.63
N ARG A 110 -13.35 10.74 -1.16
CA ARG A 110 -12.72 10.95 0.15
C ARG A 110 -11.20 11.01 0.05
N THR A 111 -10.55 11.50 1.10
CA THR A 111 -9.09 11.49 1.18
C THR A 111 -8.56 10.04 1.23
N PRO A 112 -7.51 9.69 0.45
CA PRO A 112 -7.03 8.32 0.30
C PRO A 112 -6.00 8.04 1.41
N LEU A 113 -6.46 7.98 2.65
CA LEU A 113 -5.64 7.80 3.86
C LEU A 113 -6.31 6.90 4.92
N THR A 114 -7.44 6.27 4.59
CA THR A 114 -8.23 5.52 5.59
C THR A 114 -7.96 4.02 5.56
N ASN A 115 -7.32 3.53 4.49
CA ASN A 115 -6.79 2.18 4.38
C ASN A 115 -5.25 2.20 4.58
N LEU A 116 -4.67 1.10 5.08
CA LEU A 116 -3.21 0.96 5.20
C LEU A 116 -2.51 0.91 3.83
N HIS A 117 -3.12 0.31 2.80
CA HIS A 117 -2.65 0.39 1.40
C HIS A 117 -2.54 1.85 0.95
N GLU A 118 -3.57 2.65 1.24
CA GLU A 118 -3.63 4.09 0.95
C GLU A 118 -2.51 4.86 1.64
N ALA A 119 -2.38 4.69 2.96
CA ALA A 119 -1.35 5.36 3.75
C ALA A 119 0.07 5.02 3.30
N LEU A 120 0.37 3.75 3.00
CA LEU A 120 1.69 3.31 2.51
C LEU A 120 1.98 3.80 1.09
N SER A 121 0.98 3.81 0.20
CA SER A 121 1.09 4.38 -1.15
C SER A 121 1.39 5.88 -1.09
N PHE A 122 0.64 6.63 -0.28
CA PHE A 122 0.86 8.06 -0.08
C PHE A 122 2.22 8.35 0.60
N PHE A 123 2.67 7.50 1.52
CA PHE A 123 3.99 7.60 2.16
C PHE A 123 5.13 7.38 1.15
N ALA A 124 5.02 6.37 0.27
CA ALA A 124 5.98 6.17 -0.82
C ALA A 124 6.03 7.37 -1.79
N TRP A 125 4.86 7.91 -2.15
CA TRP A 125 4.75 9.12 -2.98
C TRP A 125 5.40 10.34 -2.30
N ALA A 126 5.09 10.60 -1.03
CA ALA A 126 5.65 11.72 -0.27
C ALA A 126 7.18 11.59 -0.11
N THR A 127 7.69 10.39 0.14
CA THR A 127 9.13 10.09 0.24
C THR A 127 9.87 10.45 -1.05
N ILE A 128 9.33 10.09 -2.22
CA ILE A 128 9.91 10.45 -3.53
C ILE A 128 9.73 11.96 -3.81
N GLY A 129 8.59 12.56 -3.48
CA GLY A 129 8.34 13.98 -3.70
C GLY A 129 9.27 14.89 -2.88
N ILE A 130 9.51 14.57 -1.61
CA ILE A 130 10.45 15.31 -0.77
C ILE A 130 11.89 15.07 -1.26
N TYR A 131 12.22 13.87 -1.75
CA TYR A 131 13.52 13.64 -2.41
C TYR A 131 13.72 14.55 -3.62
N PHE A 132 12.72 14.70 -4.50
CA PHE A 132 12.81 15.64 -5.61
C PHE A 132 12.96 17.09 -5.13
N LEU A 133 12.23 17.51 -4.10
CA LEU A 133 12.38 18.85 -3.51
C LEU A 133 13.80 19.11 -2.99
N LEU A 134 14.38 18.16 -2.25
CA LEU A 134 15.78 18.24 -1.80
C LEU A 134 16.77 18.17 -2.96
N HIS A 135 16.49 17.37 -3.99
CA HIS A 135 17.34 17.27 -5.17
C HIS A 135 17.37 18.59 -5.95
N PHE A 136 16.23 19.29 -6.13
CA PHE A 136 16.22 20.61 -6.74
C PHE A 136 16.93 21.67 -5.88
N LYS A 137 16.80 21.61 -4.54
CA LYS A 137 17.41 22.59 -3.63
C LYS A 137 18.92 22.40 -3.44
N PHE A 138 19.40 21.17 -3.35
CA PHE A 138 20.78 20.83 -2.97
C PHE A 138 21.57 20.05 -4.04
N ARG A 139 20.94 19.66 -5.16
CA ARG A 139 21.55 18.90 -6.28
C ARG A 139 22.23 17.58 -5.88
N LEU A 140 21.76 16.98 -4.79
CA LEU A 140 22.28 15.70 -4.28
C LEU A 140 21.85 14.55 -5.21
N GLU A 141 22.72 14.15 -6.14
CA GLU A 141 22.44 13.03 -7.04
C GLU A 141 22.43 11.68 -6.31
N VAL A 142 23.37 11.50 -5.38
CA VAL A 142 23.63 10.25 -4.66
C VAL A 142 22.49 9.89 -3.69
N LEU A 143 21.78 10.88 -3.15
CA LEU A 143 20.67 10.68 -2.21
C LEU A 143 19.55 9.81 -2.81
N GLY A 144 19.35 9.87 -4.13
CA GLY A 144 18.36 9.05 -4.83
C GLY A 144 18.58 7.55 -4.65
N ALA A 145 19.84 7.10 -4.58
CA ALA A 145 20.20 5.70 -4.39
C ALA A 145 19.81 5.15 -3.01
N PHE A 146 19.71 6.01 -1.99
CA PHE A 146 19.28 5.63 -0.64
C PHE A 146 17.77 5.77 -0.45
N VAL A 147 17.13 6.73 -1.11
CA VAL A 147 15.68 6.95 -1.00
C VAL A 147 14.88 5.97 -1.87
N SER A 148 15.34 5.66 -3.08
CA SER A 148 14.57 4.82 -4.01
C SER A 148 14.29 3.39 -3.50
N PRO A 149 15.20 2.68 -2.79
CA PRO A 149 14.87 1.39 -2.20
C PRO A 149 13.82 1.50 -1.10
N VAL A 150 13.84 2.57 -0.29
CA VAL A 150 12.82 2.82 0.75
C VAL A 150 11.44 2.98 0.13
N ALA A 151 11.32 3.77 -0.94
CA ALA A 151 10.07 3.94 -1.67
C ALA A 151 9.56 2.62 -2.29
N VAL A 152 10.46 1.79 -2.85
CA VAL A 152 10.09 0.47 -3.38
C VAL A 152 9.60 -0.45 -2.26
N VAL A 153 10.26 -0.50 -1.10
CA VAL A 153 9.82 -1.30 0.05
C VAL A 153 8.43 -0.84 0.52
N LEU A 154 8.18 0.47 0.63
CA LEU A 154 6.85 0.99 0.98
C LEU A 154 5.77 0.58 -0.04
N MET A 155 6.07 0.56 -1.34
CA MET A 155 5.15 0.11 -2.39
C MET A 155 4.91 -1.41 -2.35
N VAL A 156 5.94 -2.22 -2.06
CA VAL A 156 5.78 -3.67 -1.83
C VAL A 156 4.86 -3.89 -0.64
N LEU A 157 5.13 -3.23 0.50
CA LEU A 157 4.28 -3.31 1.69
C LEU A 157 2.83 -2.90 1.39
N ALA A 158 2.62 -1.78 0.68
CA ALA A 158 1.28 -1.37 0.23
C ALA A 158 0.60 -2.49 -0.58
N SER A 159 1.32 -3.10 -1.54
CA SER A 159 0.76 -4.13 -2.43
C SER A 159 0.25 -5.39 -1.73
N LEU A 160 0.78 -5.70 -0.53
CA LEU A 160 0.40 -6.84 0.31
C LEU A 160 -0.92 -6.62 1.06
N PHE A 161 -1.36 -5.38 1.23
CA PHE A 161 -2.62 -5.05 1.92
C PHE A 161 -3.82 -5.00 0.94
N PRO A 162 -5.03 -5.35 1.41
CA PRO A 162 -6.23 -5.31 0.58
C PRO A 162 -6.52 -3.87 0.10
N LYS A 163 -6.82 -3.73 -1.18
CA LYS A 163 -7.05 -2.43 -1.85
C LYS A 163 -8.48 -1.92 -1.70
N GLU A 164 -9.33 -2.72 -1.04
CA GLU A 164 -10.76 -2.50 -0.86
C GLU A 164 -11.06 -1.16 -0.17
N ILE A 165 -12.11 -0.51 -0.65
CA ILE A 165 -12.61 0.77 -0.13
C ILE A 165 -13.53 0.45 1.05
N VAL A 166 -12.93 0.16 2.22
CA VAL A 166 -13.69 -0.04 3.46
C VAL A 166 -14.40 1.28 3.84
N PRO A 167 -15.70 1.27 4.14
CA PRO A 167 -16.40 2.45 4.66
C PRO A 167 -15.83 2.84 6.02
N VAL A 168 -15.58 4.14 6.22
CA VAL A 168 -15.02 4.65 7.47
C VAL A 168 -16.11 4.61 8.55
N GLU A 169 -15.80 4.01 9.70
CA GLU A 169 -16.65 4.08 10.89
C GLU A 169 -17.05 5.54 11.19
N PRO A 170 -18.34 5.87 11.35
CA PRO A 170 -18.81 7.25 11.47
C PRO A 170 -18.18 8.03 12.64
N VAL A 171 -17.69 7.34 13.67
CA VAL A 171 -16.94 7.95 14.79
C VAL A 171 -15.60 8.56 14.37
N LEU A 172 -14.95 8.03 13.33
CA LEU A 172 -13.67 8.54 12.81
C LEU A 172 -13.83 9.62 11.73
N ASN A 173 -15.06 9.94 11.32
CA ASN A 173 -15.35 10.80 10.17
C ASN A 173 -15.27 12.31 10.51
N SER A 174 -14.11 12.75 11.04
CA SER A 174 -13.84 14.15 11.38
C SER A 174 -12.80 14.77 10.44
N PHE A 175 -12.92 16.07 10.15
CA PHE A 175 -11.95 16.83 9.35
C PHE A 175 -10.52 16.82 9.93
N TRP A 176 -10.35 16.53 11.22
CA TRP A 176 -9.05 16.46 11.87
C TRP A 176 -8.25 15.19 11.51
N LEU A 177 -8.91 14.06 11.24
CA LEU A 177 -8.24 12.80 10.94
C LEU A 177 -7.34 12.89 9.68
N PRO A 178 -7.81 13.36 8.50
CA PRO A 178 -6.94 13.45 7.32
C PRO A 178 -5.84 14.50 7.47
N VAL A 179 -6.07 15.59 8.20
CA VAL A 179 -5.04 16.62 8.47
C VAL A 179 -3.95 16.06 9.38
N HIS A 180 -4.31 15.33 10.44
CA HIS A 180 -3.35 14.65 11.30
C HIS A 180 -2.57 13.58 10.53
N ALA A 181 -3.26 12.72 9.77
CA ALA A 181 -2.64 11.63 9.02
C ALA A 181 -1.69 12.11 7.91
N THR A 182 -2.07 13.15 7.14
CA THR A 182 -1.17 13.76 6.14
C THR A 182 0.09 14.31 6.78
N LEU A 183 -0.04 15.11 7.85
CA LEU A 183 1.09 15.69 8.56
C LEU A 183 2.01 14.62 9.18
N ALA A 184 1.43 13.56 9.77
CA ALA A 184 2.19 12.45 10.31
C ALA A 184 2.98 11.70 9.22
N ILE A 185 2.38 11.41 8.07
CA ILE A 185 3.05 10.72 6.96
C ILE A 185 4.15 11.59 6.34
N ILE A 186 3.90 12.89 6.15
CA ILE A 186 4.92 13.84 5.65
C ILE A 186 6.08 13.96 6.64
N GLY A 187 5.80 14.02 7.95
CA GLY A 187 6.81 13.98 9.00
C GLY A 187 7.67 12.71 8.96
N ASN A 188 7.03 11.54 8.84
CA ASN A 188 7.71 10.25 8.69
C ASN A 188 8.56 10.18 7.40
N ALA A 189 8.10 10.78 6.30
CA ALA A 189 8.86 10.86 5.05
C ALA A 189 10.10 11.78 5.16
N MET A 190 9.99 12.92 5.85
CA MET A 190 11.16 13.74 6.17
C MET A 190 12.14 13.02 7.11
N PHE A 191 11.64 12.29 8.11
CA PHE A 191 12.47 11.52 9.04
C PHE A 191 13.21 10.38 8.33
N ALA A 192 12.53 9.63 7.45
CA ALA A 192 13.15 8.58 6.63
C ALA A 192 14.24 9.15 5.70
N LEU A 193 14.03 10.35 5.12
CA LEU A 193 15.03 11.05 4.32
C LEU A 193 16.22 11.54 5.15
N ALA A 194 15.98 12.06 6.36
CA ALA A 194 17.04 12.48 7.28
C ALA A 194 17.90 11.29 7.72
N PHE A 195 17.28 10.15 8.00
CA PHE A 195 17.99 8.89 8.27
C PHE A 195 18.82 8.44 7.06
N ALA A 196 18.24 8.43 5.85
CA ALA A 196 18.95 8.08 4.62
C ALA A 196 20.15 9.01 4.34
N ALA A 197 19.98 10.32 4.56
CA ALA A 197 21.05 11.31 4.44
C ALA A 197 22.15 11.11 5.50
N GLY A 198 21.79 10.76 6.74
CA GLY A 198 22.73 10.42 7.80
C GLY A 198 23.56 9.18 7.49
N VAL A 199 22.94 8.12 6.98
CA VAL A 199 23.64 6.91 6.50
C VAL A 199 24.58 7.24 5.34
N MET A 200 24.12 8.03 4.36
CA MET A 200 24.95 8.51 3.25
C MET A 200 26.17 9.30 3.74
N TYR A 201 26.00 10.20 4.71
CA TYR A 201 27.08 10.99 5.31
C TYR A 201 28.12 10.10 6.01
N LEU A 202 27.66 9.16 6.87
CA LEU A 202 28.55 8.23 7.56
C LEU A 202 29.34 7.32 6.59
N LEU A 203 28.73 6.90 5.48
CA LEU A 203 29.42 6.14 4.44
C LEU A 203 30.48 6.97 3.72
N GLN A 204 30.18 8.22 3.35
CA GLN A 204 31.14 9.13 2.72
C GLN A 204 32.35 9.41 3.64
N GLU A 205 32.09 9.71 4.92
CA GLU A 205 33.12 9.95 5.93
C GLU A 205 34.07 8.74 6.09
N ARG A 206 33.51 7.52 6.14
CA ARG A 206 34.32 6.29 6.19
C ARG A 206 35.15 6.08 4.92
N GLN A 207 34.62 6.39 3.74
CA GLN A 207 35.36 6.28 2.46
C GLN A 207 36.50 7.28 2.36
N ILE A 208 36.30 8.53 2.82
CA ILE A 208 37.35 9.56 2.85
C ILE A 208 38.47 9.14 3.80
N LYS A 209 38.15 8.72 5.03
CA LYS A 209 39.13 8.23 6.00
C LYS A 209 39.88 7.00 5.48
N SER A 210 39.19 6.02 4.89
CA SER A 210 39.80 4.80 4.35
C SER A 210 40.74 5.03 3.16
N LYS A 211 40.61 6.14 2.42
CA LYS A 211 41.51 6.49 1.29
C LYS A 211 42.68 7.39 1.67
N LYS A 212 42.71 7.94 2.89
CA LYS A 212 43.79 8.79 3.42
C LYS A 212 44.58 8.11 4.56
N ILE A 213 44.76 6.79 4.46
CA ILE A 213 45.68 6.05 5.34
C ILE A 213 46.92 5.72 4.50
N GLY A 214 47.84 6.69 4.45
CA GLY A 214 49.06 6.71 3.65
C GLY A 214 49.73 8.07 3.81
#